data_AF-A0A1H1XKP0-F1
#
_entry.id   AF-A0A1H1XKP0-F1
#
_cell.length_a   1.000
_cell.length_b   1.000
_cell.length_c   1.000
_cell.angle_alpha   90.00
_cell.angle_beta   90.00
_cell.angle_gamma   90.00
#
_symmetry.space_group_name_H-M   'P 1'
#
loop_
_entity.id
_entity.type
_entity.pdbx_description
1 polymer ?
#
loop_
_entity_poly.entity_id
_entity_poly.type
_entity_poly.pdbx_seq_one_letter_code
_entity_poly.pdbx_strand_id
1 'polypeptide(L)'
;MKLVRMADGKIGLLVLLPKGAYAIDIASSLGVFSHDPLSNGLLNGVLKDGHHWSLLVNHWAHLRSPLKRLQNIALRSPDHPSLVLQPLTSGPPAASVGDPIIAIEITDIETFEEQDPTGRRAMERQFMPPPESNSPRGSTATETAQVIDFSSIRGDSSRR
;
A
#
# COMPACT_ATOMS: atom_id res chain seq x y z
N MET A 1 8.73 0.34 9.55
CA MET A 1 9.05 1.74 9.17
C MET A 1 8.20 2.68 10.00
N LYS A 2 8.67 3.89 10.31
CA LYS A 2 7.94 4.84 11.16
C LYS A 2 7.75 6.18 10.47
N LEU A 3 6.50 6.59 10.34
CA LEU A 3 6.09 7.90 9.84
C LEU A 3 5.78 8.80 11.03
N VAL A 4 6.10 10.07 10.92
CA VAL A 4 5.98 11.05 12.03
C VAL A 4 5.37 12.34 11.52
N ARG A 5 4.57 13.00 12.36
CA ARG A 5 4.12 14.37 12.12
C ARG A 5 5.28 15.30 12.43
N MET A 6 5.64 16.15 11.48
CA MET A 6 6.65 17.19 11.68
C MET A 6 6.02 18.46 12.26
N ALA A 7 6.85 19.40 12.72
CA ALA A 7 6.39 20.65 13.33
C ALA A 7 5.54 21.52 12.40
N ASP A 8 5.74 21.42 11.08
CA ASP A 8 4.95 22.11 10.05
C ASP A 8 3.64 21.38 9.70
N GLY A 9 3.30 20.30 10.41
CA GLY A 9 2.10 19.52 10.17
C GLY A 9 2.18 18.59 8.95
N LYS A 10 3.32 18.48 8.28
CA LYS A 10 3.52 17.48 7.24
C LYS A 10 3.85 16.11 7.84
N ILE A 11 3.75 15.09 7.00
CA ILE A 11 4.14 13.73 7.35
C ILE A 11 5.56 13.48 6.82
N GLY A 12 6.46 13.12 7.74
CA GLY A 12 7.83 12.75 7.45
C GLY A 12 8.12 11.27 7.71
N LEU A 13 9.24 10.80 7.17
CA LEU A 13 9.76 9.45 7.42
C LEU A 13 10.89 9.51 8.44
N LEU A 14 10.76 8.78 9.56
CA LEU A 14 11.79 8.72 10.58
C LEU A 14 13.05 8.03 10.04
N VAL A 15 14.20 8.65 10.27
CA VAL A 15 15.52 8.07 10.05
C VAL A 15 16.42 8.36 11.25
N LEU A 16 17.18 7.36 11.68
CA LEU A 16 18.19 7.51 12.73
C LEU A 16 19.55 7.69 12.05
N LEU A 17 20.16 8.85 12.25
CA LEU A 17 21.49 9.19 11.75
C LEU A 17 22.47 9.26 12.94
N PRO A 18 23.80 9.23 12.71
CA PRO A 18 24.77 9.32 13.79
C PRO A 18 24.62 10.56 14.69
N LYS A 19 24.06 11.65 14.14
CA LYS A 19 23.80 12.91 14.85
C LYS A 19 22.48 12.92 15.64
N GLY A 20 21.66 11.87 15.54
CA GLY A 20 20.36 11.76 16.21
C GLY A 20 19.21 11.37 15.28
N ALA A 21 17.98 11.55 15.78
CA ALA A 21 16.76 11.26 15.04
C ALA A 21 16.34 12.43 14.13
N TYR A 22 16.01 12.11 12.89
CA TYR A 22 15.55 13.06 11.88
C TYR A 22 14.27 12.56 11.22
N ALA A 23 13.47 13.48 10.74
CA ALA A 23 12.39 13.22 9.79
C ALA A 23 12.83 13.65 8.39
N ILE A 24 12.64 12.78 7.41
CA ILE A 24 12.75 13.15 6.00
C ILE A 24 11.42 13.80 5.60
N ASP A 25 11.45 15.05 5.13
CA ASP A 25 10.28 15.66 4.48
C ASP A 25 10.10 14.98 3.12
N ILE A 26 9.15 14.05 3.03
CA ILE A 26 9.00 13.18 1.86
C ILE A 26 8.63 13.98 0.61
N ALA A 27 7.73 14.96 0.73
CA ALA A 27 7.27 15.78 -0.38
C ALA A 27 8.39 16.70 -0.89
N SER A 28 9.15 17.31 0.03
CA SER A 28 10.29 18.15 -0.34
C SER A 28 11.49 17.34 -0.83
N SER A 29 11.53 16.03 -0.60
CA SER A 29 12.62 15.13 -1.00
C SER A 29 12.37 14.34 -2.29
N LEU A 30 11.29 14.62 -3.03
CA LEU A 30 10.95 13.88 -4.26
C LEU A 30 12.03 13.96 -5.34
N GLY A 31 12.84 15.03 -5.35
CA GLY A 31 13.96 15.21 -6.28
C GLY A 31 15.03 14.12 -6.19
N VAL A 32 15.09 13.37 -5.08
CA VAL A 32 15.93 12.18 -4.92
C VAL A 32 15.63 11.10 -5.97
N PHE A 33 14.39 11.07 -6.48
CA PHE A 33 13.92 10.10 -7.48
C PHE A 33 13.94 10.64 -8.92
N SER A 34 14.85 11.56 -9.25
CA SER A 34 14.96 12.13 -10.61
C SER A 34 15.13 11.07 -11.71
N HIS A 35 15.78 9.95 -11.39
CA HIS A 35 15.98 8.80 -12.30
C HIS A 35 14.98 7.65 -12.05
N ASP A 36 13.98 7.86 -11.20
CA ASP A 36 12.97 6.87 -10.82
C ASP A 36 11.57 7.50 -10.82
N PRO A 37 10.99 7.70 -12.02
CA PRO A 37 9.70 8.39 -12.15
C PRO A 37 8.54 7.62 -11.50
N LEU A 38 8.66 6.30 -11.33
CA LEU A 38 7.63 5.49 -10.70
C LEU A 38 7.54 5.79 -9.20
N SER A 39 8.67 5.71 -8.48
CA SER A 39 8.71 6.04 -7.05
C SER A 39 8.32 7.49 -6.80
N ASN A 40 8.79 8.40 -7.66
CA ASN A 40 8.41 9.81 -7.61
C ASN A 40 6.88 9.97 -7.78
N GLY A 41 6.31 9.38 -8.82
CA GLY A 41 4.87 9.45 -9.11
C GLY A 41 4.00 8.89 -8.00
N LEU A 42 4.38 7.74 -7.41
CA LEU A 42 3.64 7.13 -6.30
C LEU A 42 3.65 8.01 -5.04
N LEU A 43 4.82 8.50 -4.64
CA LEU A 43 4.95 9.35 -3.46
C LEU A 43 4.26 10.70 -3.68
N ASN A 44 4.49 11.33 -4.84
CA ASN A 44 3.85 12.60 -5.19
C ASN A 44 2.33 12.47 -5.25
N GLY A 45 1.81 11.39 -5.85
CA GLY A 45 0.37 11.16 -5.97
C GLY A 45 -0.34 11.04 -4.62
N VAL A 46 0.25 10.34 -3.66
CA VAL A 46 -0.34 10.17 -2.33
C VAL A 46 -0.14 11.38 -1.41
N LEU A 47 1.00 12.07 -1.56
CA LEU A 47 1.38 13.17 -0.66
C LEU A 47 1.04 14.57 -1.19
N LYS A 48 0.46 14.69 -2.39
CA LYS A 48 0.07 15.98 -2.99
C LYS A 48 -0.85 16.80 -2.09
N ASP A 49 -1.76 16.12 -1.38
CA ASP A 49 -2.72 16.73 -0.45
C ASP A 49 -2.25 16.61 1.03
N GLY A 50 -1.00 16.18 1.22
CA GLY A 50 -0.08 16.59 2.29
C GLY A 50 -0.25 16.04 3.70
N HIS A 51 -1.45 15.65 4.13
CA HIS A 51 -1.70 15.64 5.58
C HIS A 51 -2.52 14.48 6.13
N HIS A 52 -3.02 13.58 5.27
CA HIS A 52 -3.97 12.56 5.68
C HIS A 52 -3.30 11.20 5.87
N TRP A 53 -3.23 10.73 7.12
CA TRP A 53 -2.73 9.40 7.46
C TRP A 53 -3.45 8.27 6.71
N SER A 54 -4.76 8.44 6.46
CA SER A 54 -5.59 7.45 5.77
C SER A 54 -5.08 7.11 4.37
N LEU A 55 -4.64 8.10 3.58
CA LEU A 55 -4.12 7.88 2.24
C LEU A 55 -2.83 7.05 2.26
N LEU A 56 -1.95 7.32 3.22
CA LEU A 56 -0.70 6.57 3.37
C LEU A 56 -0.94 5.12 3.77
N VAL A 57 -1.88 4.88 4.69
CA VAL A 57 -2.25 3.54 5.14
C VAL A 57 -2.93 2.76 4.01
N ASN A 58 -3.89 3.38 3.31
CA ASN A 58 -4.63 2.73 2.21
C ASN A 58 -3.72 2.33 1.04
N HIS A 59 -2.68 3.10 0.76
CA HIS A 59 -1.75 2.85 -0.34
C HIS A 59 -0.42 2.23 0.12
N TRP A 60 -0.33 1.75 1.36
CA TRP A 60 0.93 1.31 1.98
C TRP A 60 1.70 0.28 1.15
N ALA A 61 0.99 -0.71 0.58
CA ALA A 61 1.60 -1.76 -0.23
C ALA A 61 2.44 -1.20 -1.39
N HIS A 62 2.00 -0.09 -1.98
CA HIS A 62 2.69 0.57 -3.09
C HIS A 62 3.77 1.55 -2.61
N LEU A 63 3.59 2.15 -1.43
CA LEU A 63 4.50 3.14 -0.87
C LEU A 63 5.69 2.53 -0.12
N ARG A 64 5.57 1.27 0.31
CA ARG A 64 6.60 0.57 1.08
C ARG A 64 7.96 0.59 0.38
N SER A 65 8.01 0.22 -0.90
CA SER A 65 9.24 0.18 -1.68
C SER A 65 9.90 1.56 -1.85
N PRO A 66 9.19 2.59 -2.35
CA PRO A 66 9.78 3.93 -2.51
C PRO A 66 10.17 4.58 -1.18
N LEU A 67 9.41 4.38 -0.10
CA LEU A 67 9.78 4.88 1.23
C LEU A 67 11.04 4.20 1.78
N LYS A 68 11.17 2.88 1.62
CA LYS A 68 12.41 2.16 1.97
C LYS A 68 13.60 2.70 1.18
N ARG A 69 13.41 2.95 -0.12
CA ARG A 69 14.46 3.52 -0.98
C ARG A 69 14.87 4.91 -0.50
N LEU A 70 13.91 5.78 -0.18
CA LEU A 70 14.17 7.11 0.39
C LEU A 70 14.97 7.03 1.70
N GLN A 71 14.55 6.15 2.62
CA GLN A 71 15.24 5.93 3.89
C GLN A 71 16.69 5.46 3.66
N ASN A 72 16.89 4.51 2.75
CA ASN A 72 18.22 4.01 2.41
C ASN A 72 19.13 5.09 1.82
N ILE A 73 18.59 6.01 1.02
CA ILE A 73 19.34 7.14 0.48
C ILE A 73 19.75 8.08 1.61
N ALA A 74 18.84 8.41 2.52
CA ALA A 74 19.15 9.23 3.69
C ALA A 74 20.24 8.62 4.58
N LEU A 75 20.23 7.30 4.76
CA LEU A 75 21.26 6.58 5.54
C LEU A 75 22.62 6.57 4.85
N ARG A 76 22.67 6.48 3.51
CA ARG A 76 23.92 6.38 2.74
C ARG A 76 24.53 7.74 2.40
N SER A 77 23.68 8.74 2.16
CA SER A 77 24.05 10.07 1.67
C SER A 77 23.17 11.13 2.33
N PRO A 78 23.35 11.41 3.64
CA PRO A 78 22.53 12.39 4.35
C PRO A 78 22.68 13.82 3.81
N ASP A 79 23.79 14.14 3.14
CA ASP A 79 24.05 15.45 2.54
C ASP A 79 23.58 15.54 1.07
N HIS A 80 22.73 14.62 0.61
CA HIS A 80 22.22 14.63 -0.76
C HIS A 80 21.44 15.93 -1.04
N PRO A 81 21.69 16.65 -2.15
CA PRO A 81 21.18 18.00 -2.37
C PRO A 81 19.65 18.10 -2.46
N SER A 82 19.00 17.03 -2.91
CA SER A 82 17.54 16.95 -2.99
C SER A 82 16.88 16.29 -1.77
N LEU A 83 17.64 15.98 -0.72
CA LEU A 83 17.12 15.37 0.49
C LEU A 83 16.89 16.46 1.56
N VAL A 84 15.69 16.51 2.12
CA VAL A 84 15.33 17.46 3.17
C VAL A 84 15.15 16.72 4.49
N LEU A 85 16.10 16.94 5.40
CA LEU A 85 16.12 16.35 6.74
C LEU A 85 15.81 17.42 7.79
N GLN A 86 14.88 17.11 8.68
CA GLN A 86 14.54 17.96 9.83
C GLN A 86 14.86 17.22 11.13
N PRO A 87 15.66 17.79 12.04
CA PRO A 87 15.91 17.20 13.35
C PRO A 87 14.58 17.01 14.10
N LEU A 88 14.37 15.84 14.69
CA LEU A 88 13.24 15.62 15.58
C LEU A 88 13.64 16.09 16.98
N THR A 89 13.22 17.31 17.33
CA THR A 89 13.31 17.80 18.70
C THR A 89 12.34 17.06 19.61
N SER A 90 12.72 16.83 20.87
CA SER A 90 11.97 16.05 21.86
C SER A 90 10.64 16.68 22.33
N GLY A 91 10.22 17.79 21.73
CA GLY A 91 8.92 18.41 22.00
C GLY A 91 7.84 17.81 21.11
N PRO A 92 6.61 17.63 21.60
CA PRO A 92 5.51 17.22 20.74
C PRO A 92 5.36 18.26 19.60
N PRO A 93 5.21 17.83 18.34
CA PRO A 93 4.85 18.76 17.27
C PRO A 93 3.56 19.47 17.69
N ALA A 94 3.43 20.76 17.38
CA ALA A 94 2.21 21.50 17.67
C ALA A 94 1.03 20.71 17.09
N ALA A 95 0.19 20.18 17.97
CA ALA A 95 -0.93 19.35 17.54
C ALA A 95 -1.82 20.19 16.62
N SER A 96 -1.96 19.75 15.37
CA SER A 96 -2.93 20.35 14.47
C SER A 96 -4.30 20.13 15.09
N VAL A 97 -5.07 21.20 15.30
CA VAL A 97 -6.44 21.13 15.80
C VAL A 97 -7.24 20.24 14.83
N GLY A 98 -7.47 18.97 15.18
CA GLY A 98 -8.22 18.01 14.37
C GLY A 98 -7.57 16.63 14.17
N ASP A 99 -6.26 16.46 14.34
CA ASP A 99 -5.60 15.15 14.16
C ASP A 99 -4.55 14.88 15.26
N PRO A 100 -4.87 14.05 16.27
CA PRO A 100 -3.99 13.80 17.40
C PRO A 100 -2.84 12.82 17.06
N ILE A 101 -2.84 12.22 15.87
CA ILE A 101 -1.84 11.19 15.53
C ILE A 101 -0.50 11.87 15.21
N ILE A 102 0.47 11.66 16.10
CA ILE A 102 1.84 12.21 15.97
C ILE A 102 2.80 11.26 15.24
N ALA A 103 2.50 9.97 15.18
CA ALA A 103 3.32 8.98 14.50
C ALA A 103 2.54 7.69 14.19
N ILE A 104 2.92 7.03 13.11
CA ILE A 104 2.46 5.68 12.76
C ILE A 104 3.69 4.80 12.54
N GLU A 105 3.78 3.73 13.31
CA GLU A 105 4.76 2.68 13.08
C GLU A 105 4.09 1.53 12.35
N ILE A 106 4.65 1.18 11.20
CA ILE A 106 4.16 0.11 10.34
C ILE A 106 5.20 -1.00 10.34
N THR A 107 4.86 -2.09 11.02
CA THR A 107 5.62 -3.33 11.01
C THR A 107 5.08 -4.20 9.89
N ASP A 108 5.99 -4.74 9.08
CA ASP A 108 5.60 -5.67 8.03
C ASP A 108 5.30 -7.01 8.72
N ILE A 109 4.03 -7.31 8.97
CA ILE A 109 3.61 -8.68 9.24
C ILE A 109 3.51 -9.31 7.86
N GLU A 110 4.50 -10.12 7.50
CA GLU A 110 4.39 -10.93 6.30
C GLU A 110 3.27 -11.94 6.54
N THR A 111 2.04 -11.57 6.18
CA THR A 111 1.07 -12.58 5.77
C THR A 111 1.65 -13.19 4.52
N PHE A 112 2.35 -14.31 4.71
CA PHE A 112 2.79 -15.21 3.67
C PHE A 112 1.55 -15.84 3.02
N GLU A 113 0.66 -15.02 2.47
CA GLU A 113 -0.21 -15.46 1.40
C GLU A 113 0.71 -15.61 0.20
N GLU A 114 1.32 -16.78 0.14
CA GLU A 114 1.99 -17.29 -1.04
C GLU A 114 1.00 -17.12 -2.19
N GLN A 115 1.19 -16.02 -2.92
CA GLN A 115 0.50 -15.78 -4.16
C GLN A 115 0.80 -17.01 -5.00
N ASP A 116 -0.26 -17.72 -5.34
CA ASP A 116 -0.20 -18.84 -6.24
C ASP A 116 -0.56 -18.29 -7.62
N PRO A 117 0.41 -17.71 -8.35
CA PRO A 117 0.16 -17.13 -9.67
C PRO A 117 -0.34 -18.18 -10.66
N THR A 118 -0.12 -19.47 -10.36
CA THR A 118 -0.59 -20.58 -11.18
C THR A 118 -2.02 -21.01 -10.88
N GLY A 119 -2.63 -20.53 -9.78
CA GLY A 119 -3.94 -20.99 -9.31
C GLY A 119 -3.99 -22.48 -8.98
N ARG A 120 -2.84 -23.14 -8.86
CA ARG A 120 -2.69 -24.57 -8.59
C ARG A 120 -3.43 -25.00 -7.33
N ARG A 121 -3.35 -24.24 -6.26
CA ARG A 121 -4.05 -24.46 -4.98
C ARG A 121 -5.54 -24.28 -5.11
N ALA A 122 -5.98 -23.33 -5.94
CA ALA A 122 -7.39 -23.17 -6.25
C ALA A 122 -7.91 -24.38 -7.02
N MET A 123 -7.14 -24.88 -8.00
CA MET A 123 -7.43 -26.14 -8.70
C MET A 123 -7.44 -27.33 -7.75
N GLU A 124 -6.41 -27.51 -6.92
CA GLU A 124 -6.33 -28.61 -5.95
C GLU A 124 -7.54 -28.63 -5.01
N ARG A 125 -8.01 -27.46 -4.54
CA ARG A 125 -9.23 -27.35 -3.72
C ARG A 125 -10.52 -27.68 -4.46
N GLN A 126 -10.62 -27.37 -5.75
CA GLN A 126 -11.79 -27.73 -6.57
C GLN A 126 -11.86 -29.23 -6.85
N PHE A 127 -10.71 -29.90 -6.89
CA PHE A 127 -10.63 -31.35 -7.09
C PHE A 127 -10.45 -32.15 -5.80
N MET A 128 -10.50 -31.49 -4.63
CA MET A 128 -10.56 -32.20 -3.37
C MET A 128 -11.91 -32.93 -3.27
N PRO A 129 -11.91 -34.25 -3.08
CA PRO A 129 -13.14 -34.97 -2.80
C PRO A 129 -13.77 -34.41 -1.52
N PRO A 130 -15.10 -34.21 -1.47
CA PRO A 130 -15.76 -33.79 -0.24
C PRO A 130 -15.41 -34.78 0.88
N PRO A 131 -15.21 -34.32 2.13
CA PRO A 131 -14.97 -35.23 3.23
C PRO A 131 -16.11 -36.23 3.29
N GLU A 132 -15.78 -37.52 3.29
CA GLU A 132 -16.75 -38.61 3.27
C GLU A 132 -17.67 -38.49 4.49
N SER A 133 -18.85 -37.89 4.29
CA SER A 133 -19.92 -37.94 5.28
C SER A 133 -20.51 -39.35 5.20
N ASN A 134 -20.25 -40.16 6.21
CA ASN A 134 -20.83 -41.47 6.34
C ASN A 134 -22.38 -41.41 6.32
N SER A 135 -22.97 -41.87 5.22
CA SER A 135 -24.32 -42.48 5.06
C SER A 135 -25.57 -41.60 5.23
N PRO A 136 -26.78 -42.07 4.83
CA PRO A 136 -27.15 -42.80 3.61
C PRO A 136 -28.44 -42.23 2.92
N ARG A 137 -28.60 -42.54 1.61
CA ARG A 137 -29.86 -42.58 0.81
C ARG A 137 -30.83 -41.38 0.85
N GLY A 138 -31.09 -40.82 -0.34
CA GLY A 138 -32.43 -40.35 -0.70
C GLY A 138 -32.51 -39.22 -1.72
N SER A 139 -33.26 -39.48 -2.79
CA SER A 139 -33.97 -38.51 -3.64
C SER A 139 -33.21 -37.69 -4.68
N THR A 140 -33.60 -37.99 -5.92
CA THR A 140 -33.50 -37.21 -7.15
C THR A 140 -34.03 -35.79 -6.98
N ALA A 141 -33.21 -34.78 -7.31
CA ALA A 141 -33.70 -33.48 -7.73
C ALA A 141 -32.76 -32.93 -8.81
N THR A 142 -33.33 -32.78 -10.00
CA THR A 142 -32.71 -32.31 -11.23
C THR A 142 -32.26 -30.85 -11.06
N GLU A 143 -30.96 -30.59 -11.06
CA GLU A 143 -30.41 -29.24 -10.98
C GLU A 143 -30.46 -28.59 -12.38
N THR A 144 -31.34 -27.60 -12.56
CA THR A 144 -31.46 -26.84 -13.81
C THR A 144 -30.27 -25.88 -13.95
N ALA A 145 -29.23 -26.33 -14.64
CA ALA A 145 -28.16 -25.45 -15.11
C ALA A 145 -28.69 -24.53 -16.22
N GLN A 146 -28.84 -23.23 -15.93
CA GLN A 146 -29.05 -22.21 -16.96
C GLN A 146 -27.69 -21.70 -17.45
N VAL A 147 -27.39 -21.97 -18.73
CA VAL A 147 -26.22 -21.42 -19.43
C VAL A 147 -26.64 -20.08 -20.05
N ILE A 148 -25.99 -18.99 -19.64
CA ILE A 148 -26.16 -17.67 -20.26
C ILE A 148 -25.05 -17.52 -21.31
N ASP A 149 -25.44 -17.44 -22.59
CA ASP A 149 -24.56 -17.17 -23.71
C ASP A 149 -24.59 -15.66 -24.06
N PHE A 150 -23.41 -15.03 -24.03
CA PHE A 150 -23.23 -13.60 -24.32
C PHE A 150 -22.90 -13.30 -25.79
N SER A 151 -22.98 -14.30 -26.67
CA SER A 151 -22.66 -14.15 -28.10
C SER A 151 -23.64 -13.27 -28.90
N SER A 152 -24.75 -12.82 -28.32
CA SER A 152 -25.80 -12.07 -29.05
C SER A 152 -25.75 -10.55 -28.90
N ILE A 153 -24.80 -9.97 -28.16
CA ILE A 153 -24.65 -8.50 -28.14
C ILE A 153 -23.79 -8.06 -29.32
N ARG A 154 -24.36 -8.16 -30.52
CA ARG A 154 -23.88 -7.41 -31.70
C ARG A 154 -25.07 -6.70 -32.31
N GLY A 155 -24.96 -5.37 -32.33
CA GLY A 155 -26.08 -4.46 -32.46
C GLY A 155 -26.86 -4.60 -33.76
N ASP A 156 -28.14 -4.25 -33.68
CA ASP A 156 -28.88 -3.78 -34.82
C ASP A 156 -29.37 -2.35 -34.56
N SER A 157 -28.54 -1.41 -34.97
CA SER A 157 -28.97 -0.08 -35.35
C SER A 157 -29.58 -0.16 -36.74
N SER A 158 -30.92 -0.19 -36.84
CA SER A 158 -31.74 0.47 -37.87
C SER A 158 -33.07 -0.26 -38.10
N ARG A 159 -34.20 0.41 -37.85
CA ARG A 159 -35.16 0.87 -38.88
C ARG A 159 -36.53 1.22 -38.25
N ARG A 160 -36.86 2.50 -38.42
CA ARG A 160 -38.17 3.14 -38.63
C ARG A 160 -39.34 2.78 -37.73
#